data_AF-A0A7Y1VG34-F1
#
_entry.id   AF-A0A7Y1VG34-F1
#
_cell.length_a   1.000
_cell.length_b   1.000
_cell.length_c   1.000
_cell.angle_alpha   90.00
_cell.angle_beta   90.00
_cell.angle_gamma   90.00
#
_symmetry.space_group_name_H-M   'P 1'
#
loop_
_entity.id
_entity.type
_entity.pdbx_description
1 polymer ?
#
loop_
_entity_poly.entity_id
_entity_poly.type
_entity_poly.pdbx_seq_one_letter_code
_entity_poly.pdbx_strand_id
1 'polypeptide(L)'
;MLHPVFEEAFDDLLIAWRSHQIQRSAPDRTVQRLATSRLKLDRARDRAYRLRFGMYPEVAEEREVAFVIFCPSLDAVVHIKHRDLSNEGSMVRFMCPCGQSMSRPHTMERTG
;
A
#
# COMPACT_ATOMS: atom_id res chain seq x y z
N MET A 1 -19.33 -1.74 -2.48
CA MET A 1 -18.40 -1.97 -3.60
C MET A 1 -17.04 -1.50 -3.17
N LEU A 2 -15.98 -2.22 -3.57
CA LEU A 2 -14.61 -1.84 -3.25
C LEU A 2 -14.17 -0.73 -4.21
N HIS A 3 -13.14 0.02 -3.83
CA HIS A 3 -12.56 1.02 -4.71
C HIS A 3 -11.91 0.33 -5.94
N PRO A 4 -12.09 0.81 -7.18
CA PRO A 4 -11.57 0.14 -8.38
C PRO A 4 -10.07 -0.15 -8.35
N VAL A 5 -9.27 0.80 -7.83
CA VAL A 5 -7.82 0.61 -7.68
C VAL A 5 -7.45 -0.49 -6.69
N PHE A 6 -8.27 -0.71 -5.65
CA PHE A 6 -8.07 -1.83 -4.75
C PHE A 6 -8.50 -3.16 -5.38
N GLU A 7 -9.60 -3.18 -6.14
CA GLU A 7 -10.03 -4.36 -6.88
C GLU A 7 -8.94 -4.85 -7.83
N GLU A 8 -8.35 -3.94 -8.62
CA GLU A 8 -7.23 -4.24 -9.51
C GLU A 8 -6.01 -4.80 -8.74
N ALA A 9 -5.64 -4.17 -7.61
CA ALA A 9 -4.52 -4.64 -6.80
C ALA A 9 -4.77 -6.01 -6.15
N PHE A 10 -6.04 -6.31 -5.84
CA PHE A 10 -6.45 -7.61 -5.32
C PHE A 10 -6.39 -8.69 -6.41
N ASP A 11 -6.83 -8.37 -7.63
CA ASP A 11 -6.71 -9.26 -8.78
C ASP A 11 -5.24 -9.58 -9.11
N ASP A 12 -4.37 -8.57 -9.12
CA ASP A 12 -2.92 -8.75 -9.27
C ASP A 12 -2.34 -9.72 -8.23
N LEU A 13 -2.78 -9.59 -6.96
CA LEU A 13 -2.38 -10.48 -5.88
C LEU A 13 -2.83 -11.92 -6.15
N LEU A 14 -4.08 -12.11 -6.58
CA LEU A 14 -4.60 -13.44 -6.92
C LEU A 14 -3.83 -14.07 -8.09
N ILE A 15 -3.52 -13.29 -9.12
CA ILE A 15 -2.73 -13.73 -10.28
C ILE A 15 -1.32 -14.12 -9.84
N ALA A 16 -0.65 -13.27 -9.05
CA ALA A 16 0.70 -13.55 -8.55
C ALA A 16 0.73 -14.79 -7.65
N TRP A 17 -0.29 -14.97 -6.80
CA TRP A 17 -0.43 -16.14 -5.95
C TRP A 17 -0.60 -17.42 -6.77
N ARG A 18 -1.52 -17.44 -7.74
CA ARG A 18 -1.71 -18.59 -8.65
C ARG A 18 -0.43 -18.92 -9.41
N SER A 19 0.24 -17.90 -9.95
CA SER A 19 1.52 -18.07 -10.65
C SER A 19 2.58 -18.69 -9.73
N HIS A 20 2.70 -18.22 -8.48
CA HIS A 20 3.62 -18.80 -7.51
C HIS A 20 3.30 -20.26 -7.17
N GLN A 21 2.02 -20.63 -7.01
CA GLN A 21 1.62 -22.02 -6.78
C GLN A 21 2.04 -22.93 -7.94
N ILE A 22 1.82 -22.49 -9.19
CA ILE A 22 2.23 -23.24 -10.39
C ILE A 22 3.75 -23.45 -10.40
N GLN A 23 4.54 -22.41 -10.11
CA GLN A 23 6.00 -22.52 -10.05
C GLN A 23 6.47 -23.44 -8.91
N ARG A 24 5.75 -23.45 -7.78
CA ARG A 24 6.05 -24.32 -6.64
C ARG A 24 5.79 -25.80 -6.94
N SER A 25 4.73 -26.10 -7.69
CA SER A 25 4.37 -27.47 -8.09
C SER A 25 5.12 -27.96 -9.33
N ALA A 26 5.84 -27.08 -10.05
CA ALA A 26 6.52 -27.45 -11.28
C ALA A 26 7.65 -28.49 -11.03
N PRO A 27 7.76 -29.54 -11.86
CA PRO A 27 8.76 -30.59 -11.71
C PRO A 27 10.19 -30.11 -11.97
N ASP A 28 10.35 -29.06 -12.79
CA ASP A 28 11.63 -28.43 -13.18
C ASP A 28 11.96 -27.17 -12.37
N ARG A 29 11.37 -27.02 -11.17
CA ARG A 29 11.54 -25.81 -10.37
C ARG A 29 13.01 -25.57 -10.01
N THR A 30 13.49 -24.37 -10.30
CA THR A 30 14.80 -23.90 -9.83
C THR A 30 14.60 -22.95 -8.65
N VAL A 31 15.59 -22.88 -7.75
CA VAL A 31 15.59 -21.94 -6.62
C VAL A 31 15.39 -20.50 -7.10
N GLN A 32 16.05 -20.12 -8.20
CA GLN A 32 15.92 -18.80 -8.80
C GLN A 32 14.51 -18.51 -9.31
N ARG A 33 13.84 -19.46 -9.98
CA ARG A 33 12.45 -19.30 -10.43
C ARG A 33 11.50 -19.15 -9.24
N LEU A 34 11.68 -19.97 -8.21
CA LEU A 34 10.84 -19.90 -7.02
C LEU A 34 11.02 -18.57 -6.30
N ALA A 35 12.26 -18.13 -6.08
CA ALA A 35 12.57 -16.84 -5.47
C ALA A 35 11.98 -15.65 -6.27
N THR A 36 12.12 -15.68 -7.60
CA THR A 36 11.57 -14.63 -8.48
C THR A 36 10.04 -14.58 -8.39
N SER A 37 9.37 -15.74 -8.42
CA SER A 37 7.91 -15.79 -8.28
C SER A 37 7.44 -15.32 -6.90
N ARG A 38 8.23 -15.60 -5.84
CA ARG A 38 7.94 -15.16 -4.49
C ARG A 38 8.06 -13.64 -4.35
N LEU A 39 9.11 -13.04 -4.91
CA LEU A 39 9.27 -11.58 -4.92
C LEU A 39 8.10 -10.87 -5.62
N LYS A 40 7.58 -11.44 -6.72
CA LYS A 40 6.39 -10.91 -7.38
C LYS A 40 5.15 -10.98 -6.49
N LEU A 41 4.95 -12.12 -5.82
CA LEU A 41 3.85 -12.30 -4.86
C LEU A 41 3.95 -11.31 -3.69
N ASP A 42 5.14 -11.15 -3.10
CA ASP A 42 5.34 -10.24 -1.98
C ASP A 42 5.06 -8.78 -2.39
N ARG A 43 5.50 -8.35 -3.58
CA ARG A 43 5.18 -7.01 -4.11
C ARG A 43 3.68 -6.79 -4.32
N ALA A 44 2.98 -7.77 -4.90
CA ALA A 44 1.53 -7.68 -5.12
C ALA A 44 0.77 -7.62 -3.78
N ARG A 45 1.21 -8.44 -2.79
CA ARG A 45 0.67 -8.43 -1.44
C ARG A 45 0.86 -7.08 -0.76
N ASP A 46 2.07 -6.51 -0.85
CA ASP A 46 2.39 -5.23 -0.24
C ASP A 46 1.58 -4.09 -0.88
N ARG A 47 1.39 -4.11 -2.21
CA ARG A 47 0.52 -3.15 -2.92
C ARG A 47 -0.92 -3.25 -2.42
N ALA A 48 -1.51 -4.44 -2.43
CA ALA A 48 -2.90 -4.66 -1.98
C ALA A 48 -3.08 -4.25 -0.51
N TYR A 49 -2.13 -4.60 0.36
CA TYR A 49 -2.17 -4.22 1.77
C TYR A 49 -2.12 -2.70 1.97
N ARG A 50 -1.23 -1.99 1.27
CA ARG A 50 -1.12 -0.53 1.37
C ARG A 50 -2.40 0.17 0.93
N LEU A 51 -3.00 -0.27 -0.17
CA LEU A 51 -4.27 0.28 -0.67
C LEU A 51 -5.43 0.00 0.29
N ARG A 52 -5.54 -1.25 0.78
CA ARG A 52 -6.57 -1.62 1.77
C ARG A 52 -6.44 -0.79 3.04
N PHE A 53 -5.24 -0.72 3.63
CA PHE A 53 -5.01 0.10 4.82
C PHE A 53 -5.33 1.57 4.54
N GLY A 54 -4.85 2.10 3.42
CA GLY A 54 -5.02 3.50 3.08
C GLY A 54 -6.49 3.89 2.97
N MET A 55 -7.32 3.07 2.32
CA MET A 55 -8.72 3.39 2.09
C MET A 55 -9.64 2.93 3.23
N TYR A 56 -9.32 1.79 3.85
CA TYR A 56 -10.20 1.05 4.75
C TYR A 56 -9.40 0.48 5.94
N PRO A 57 -8.79 1.33 6.81
CA PRO A 57 -8.08 0.84 7.98
C PRO A 57 -9.04 0.07 8.90
N GLU A 58 -8.54 -0.99 9.53
CA GLU A 58 -9.29 -1.69 10.58
C GLU A 58 -9.20 -0.92 11.91
N VAL A 59 -10.11 -1.21 12.85
CA VAL A 59 -10.15 -0.53 14.17
C VAL A 59 -8.81 -0.61 14.92
N ALA A 60 -8.11 -1.75 14.82
CA ALA A 60 -6.79 -1.92 15.42
C ALA A 60 -5.70 -1.07 14.76
N GLU A 61 -5.89 -0.76 13.48
CA GLU A 61 -4.96 -0.07 12.59
C GLU A 61 -5.12 1.45 12.59
N GLU A 62 -6.29 1.96 12.99
CA GLU A 62 -6.55 3.40 13.15
C GLU A 62 -5.53 4.09 14.06
N ARG A 63 -5.00 3.38 15.06
CA ARG A 63 -3.95 3.89 15.97
C ARG A 63 -2.62 4.18 15.27
N GLU A 64 -2.40 3.59 14.10
CA GLU A 64 -1.19 3.83 13.30
C GLU A 64 -1.35 5.05 12.36
N VAL A 65 -2.58 5.53 12.17
CA VAL A 65 -2.90 6.63 11.26
C VAL A 65 -2.44 7.95 11.87
N ALA A 66 -1.55 8.63 11.16
CA ALA A 66 -1.07 9.96 11.52
C ALA A 66 -2.04 11.05 11.07
N PHE A 67 -2.58 10.94 9.86
CA PHE A 67 -3.60 11.84 9.35
C PHE A 67 -4.34 11.24 8.16
N VAL A 68 -5.42 11.93 7.79
CA VAL A 68 -6.28 11.62 6.67
C VAL A 68 -6.17 12.72 5.63
N ILE A 69 -6.14 12.36 4.34
CA ILE A 69 -6.06 13.30 3.23
C ILE A 69 -6.83 12.79 2.02
N PHE A 70 -7.39 13.70 1.22
CA PHE A 70 -7.94 13.33 -0.08
C PHE A 70 -6.82 13.19 -1.12
N CYS A 71 -6.76 12.05 -1.79
CA CYS A 71 -5.83 11.80 -2.89
C CYS A 71 -6.55 11.95 -4.24
N PRO A 72 -6.22 12.98 -5.06
CA PRO A 72 -6.89 13.22 -6.33
C PRO A 72 -6.71 12.08 -7.35
N SER A 73 -5.57 11.40 -7.34
CA SER A 73 -5.33 10.29 -8.27
C SER A 73 -6.07 9.02 -7.92
N LEU A 74 -6.50 8.88 -6.66
CA LEU A 74 -7.41 7.81 -6.27
C LEU A 74 -8.86 8.29 -6.26
N ASP A 75 -9.13 9.58 -6.35
CA ASP A 75 -10.46 10.16 -6.10
C ASP A 75 -11.07 9.66 -4.78
N ALA A 76 -10.22 9.53 -3.75
CA ALA A 76 -10.58 8.90 -2.49
C ALA A 76 -9.86 9.53 -1.29
N VAL A 77 -10.49 9.40 -0.12
CA VAL A 77 -9.86 9.70 1.16
C VAL A 77 -8.91 8.57 1.54
N VAL A 78 -7.69 8.92 1.94
CA VAL A 78 -6.65 7.98 2.35
C VAL A 78 -6.07 8.30 3.72
N HIS A 79 -5.77 7.24 4.47
CA HIS A 79 -5.18 7.23 5.80
C HIS A 79 -3.68 6.97 5.68
N ILE A 80 -2.87 7.86 6.23
CA ILE A 80 -1.41 7.80 6.13
C ILE A 80 -0.83 7.38 7.49
N LYS A 81 0.06 6.38 7.52
CA LYS A 81 0.68 5.91 8.76
C LYS A 81 1.77 6.86 9.24
N HIS A 82 2.01 6.91 10.55
CA HIS A 82 3.16 7.63 11.12
C HIS A 82 4.51 7.20 10.52
N ARG A 83 4.70 5.90 10.29
CA ARG A 83 5.94 5.35 9.74
C ARG A 83 6.21 5.73 8.28
N ASP A 84 5.19 6.17 7.55
CA ASP A 84 5.28 6.51 6.14
C ASP A 84 5.58 8.01 5.93
N LEU A 85 5.78 8.76 7.03
CA LEU A 85 6.09 10.17 7.03
C LEU A 85 7.59 10.42 6.99
N SER A 86 7.99 11.40 6.19
CA SER A 86 9.33 11.99 6.17
C SER A 86 9.20 13.49 6.36
N ASN A 87 9.85 14.03 7.40
CA ASN A 87 9.85 15.47 7.65
C ASN A 87 10.96 16.13 6.82
N GLU A 88 10.61 17.16 6.06
CA GLU A 88 11.56 17.95 5.27
C GLU A 88 11.27 19.44 5.48
N GLY A 89 11.94 20.01 6.49
CA GLY A 89 11.71 21.39 6.91
C GLY A 89 10.30 21.59 7.47
N SER A 90 9.53 22.51 6.89
CA SER A 90 8.15 22.81 7.28
C SER A 90 7.10 21.92 6.60
N MET A 91 7.52 20.94 5.80
CA MET A 91 6.64 20.07 5.02
C MET A 91 6.77 18.62 5.49
N VAL A 92 5.63 17.94 5.59
CA VAL A 92 5.58 16.48 5.73
C VAL A 92 5.44 15.89 4.33
N ARG A 93 6.42 15.08 3.93
CA ARG A 93 6.35 14.26 2.71
C ARG A 93 5.92 12.84 3.07
N PHE A 94 5.14 12.22 2.20
CA PHE A 94 4.71 10.84 2.39
C PHE A 94 4.40 10.20 1.04
N MET A 95 4.48 8.88 1.00
CA MET A 95 4.06 8.10 -0.16
C MET A 95 2.60 7.73 0.00
N CYS A 96 1.74 8.26 -0.86
CA CYS A 96 0.34 7.86 -0.94
C CYS A 96 0.25 6.37 -1.34
N PRO A 97 -0.76 5.62 -0.87
CA PRO A 97 -1.00 4.24 -1.30
C PRO A 97 -1.03 4.01 -2.82
N CYS A 98 -1.38 5.02 -3.63
CA CYS A 98 -1.30 4.94 -5.09
C CYS A 98 0.12 4.97 -5.67
N GLY A 99 1.15 5.19 -4.84
CA GLY A 99 2.54 5.31 -5.26
C GLY A 99 2.96 6.72 -5.66
N GLN A 100 2.13 7.73 -5.44
CA GLN A 100 2.54 9.13 -5.63
C GLN A 100 3.14 9.71 -4.35
N SER A 101 4.22 10.49 -4.52
CA SER A 101 4.76 11.31 -3.45
C SER A 101 3.89 12.54 -3.26
N MET A 102 3.42 12.75 -2.04
CA MET A 102 2.59 13.87 -1.66
C MET A 102 3.25 14.66 -0.54
N SER A 103 2.90 15.94 -0.42
CA SER A 103 3.38 16.77 0.67
C SER A 103 2.27 17.66 1.21
N ARG A 104 2.32 17.93 2.51
CA ARG A 104 1.46 18.92 3.18
C ARG A 104 2.28 19.76 4.16
N PRO A 105 1.87 20.99 4.46
CA PRO A 105 2.46 21.76 5.54
C PRO A 105 2.35 21.00 6.87
N HIS A 106 3.34 21.17 7.75
CA HIS A 106 3.19 20.85 9.16
C HIS A 106 2.05 21.71 9.72
N THR A 107 0.88 21.13 9.85
CA THR A 107 -0.20 21.74 10.62
C THR A 107 0.19 21.55 12.08
N MET A 108 0.93 22.52 12.64
CA MET A 108 0.97 22.70 14.08
C MET A 108 -0.42 23.18 14.47
N GLU A 109 -1.31 22.27 14.84
CA GLU A 109 -2.44 22.65 15.67
C GLU A 109 -1.86 23.22 16.96
N ARG A 110 -1.71 24.55 17.01
CA ARG A 110 -1.62 25.28 18.27
C ARG A 110 -2.96 25.05 18.95
N THR A 111 -3.03 24.03 19.80
CA THR A 111 -4.01 23.98 20.87
C THR A 111 -3.76 25.22 21.74
N GLY A 112 -4.63 26.21 21.55
CA GLY A 112 -4.85 27.28 22.52
C GLY A 112 -5.75 26.80 23.64
#